data_AF-A0A6G3X7J1-F1
#
_entry.id   AF-A0A6G3X7J1-F1
#
_cell.length_a   1.000
_cell.length_b   1.000
_cell.length_c   1.000
_cell.angle_alpha   90.00
_cell.angle_beta   90.00
_cell.angle_gamma   90.00
#
_symmetry.space_group_name_H-M   'P 1'
#
loop_
_entity.id
_entity.type
_entity.pdbx_description
1 polymer ?
#
loop_
_entity_poly.entity_id
_entity_poly.type
_entity_poly.pdbx_seq_one_letter_code
_entity_poly.pdbx_strand_id
1 'polypeptide(L)'
;PTIGTYLAGALPMLIAFTVDPWYALWVLGFVVIYQQFENYVLQPKLTAKTVDIHPAVAFGSVIAGTALLGAVGALVAIPAVATLQAFLGAYVKRYDVTDDPRVHGGSSRAPGRPLPSRIRRLVKGPRAAGRGGTEGTEGTEGTEGTEGTPDGPPPQR
;
A
#
# COMPACT_ATOMS: atom_id res chain seq x y z
N PRO A 1 2.32 -29.94 8.48
CA PRO A 1 1.66 -30.64 7.35
C PRO A 1 2.48 -30.51 6.05
N THR A 2 3.45 -31.41 5.86
CA THR A 2 4.30 -31.54 4.65
C THR A 2 4.40 -32.99 4.16
N ILE A 3 4.17 -33.95 5.07
CA ILE A 3 4.22 -35.39 4.81
C ILE A 3 3.25 -35.80 3.68
N GLY A 4 2.09 -35.16 3.57
CA GLY A 4 1.10 -35.45 2.52
C GLY A 4 1.62 -35.18 1.10
N THR A 5 2.37 -34.09 0.88
CA THR A 5 2.94 -33.75 -0.44
C THR A 5 4.01 -34.75 -0.86
N TYR A 6 4.87 -35.17 0.07
CA TYR A 6 5.89 -36.19 -0.22
C TYR A 6 5.27 -37.56 -0.50
N LEU A 7 4.24 -37.97 0.25
CA LEU A 7 3.50 -39.21 -0.02
C LEU A 7 2.76 -39.15 -1.37
N ALA A 8 2.16 -38.02 -1.71
CA ALA A 8 1.49 -37.80 -3.01
C ALA A 8 2.47 -37.84 -4.19
N GLY A 9 3.72 -37.38 -4.02
CA GLY A 9 4.77 -37.47 -5.04
C GLY A 9 5.41 -38.85 -5.14
N ALA A 10 5.52 -39.60 -4.04
CA ALA A 10 6.12 -40.93 -4.02
C ALA A 10 5.31 -41.96 -4.80
N LEU A 11 3.97 -41.91 -4.71
CA LEU A 11 3.08 -42.87 -5.35
C LEU A 11 3.23 -42.92 -6.90
N PRO A 12 3.12 -41.81 -7.65
CA PRO A 12 3.33 -41.81 -9.10
C PRO A 12 4.77 -42.18 -9.49
N MET A 13 5.77 -41.88 -8.65
CA MET A 13 7.15 -42.26 -8.90
C MET A 13 7.35 -43.79 -8.82
N LEU A 14 6.73 -44.45 -7.83
CA LEU A 14 6.73 -45.91 -7.69
C LEU A 14 6.00 -46.60 -8.86
N ILE A 15 4.87 -46.04 -9.30
CA ILE A 15 4.11 -46.57 -10.44
C ILE A 15 4.94 -46.45 -11.72
N ALA A 16 5.55 -45.29 -11.98
CA ALA A 16 6.37 -45.06 -13.17
C ALA A 16 7.59 -45.98 -13.25
N PHE A 17 8.22 -46.27 -12.10
CA PHE A 17 9.34 -47.20 -12.00
C PHE A 17 8.98 -48.64 -12.40
N THR A 18 7.71 -49.03 -12.21
CA THR A 18 7.25 -50.38 -12.52
C THR A 18 6.98 -50.58 -14.03
N VAL A 19 6.82 -49.49 -14.79
CA VAL A 19 6.53 -49.53 -16.24
C VAL A 19 7.82 -49.54 -17.05
N ASP A 20 8.66 -48.52 -16.88
CA ASP A 20 9.97 -48.41 -17.54
C ASP A 20 10.85 -47.42 -16.75
N PRO A 21 12.13 -47.74 -16.49
CA PRO A 21 13.06 -46.84 -15.81
C PRO A 21 13.18 -45.46 -16.48
N TRP A 22 12.97 -45.37 -17.80
CA TRP A 22 13.03 -44.11 -18.51
C TRP A 22 11.83 -43.19 -18.20
N TYR A 23 10.64 -43.75 -18.03
CA TYR A 23 9.46 -42.98 -17.57
C TYR A 23 9.62 -42.51 -16.13
N ALA A 24 10.28 -43.30 -15.27
CA ALA A 24 10.57 -42.91 -13.90
C ALA A 24 11.46 -41.66 -13.82
N LEU A 25 12.45 -41.53 -14.72
CA LEU A 25 13.30 -40.33 -14.80
C LEU A 25 12.51 -39.08 -15.18
N TRP A 26 11.60 -39.19 -16.15
CA TRP A 26 10.72 -38.07 -16.54
C TRP A 26 9.78 -37.65 -15.42
N VAL A 27 9.16 -38.62 -14.73
CA VAL A 27 8.27 -38.35 -13.59
C VAL A 27 9.05 -37.76 -12.42
N LEU A 28 10.24 -38.27 -12.12
CA LEU A 28 11.13 -37.70 -11.11
C LEU A 28 11.48 -36.24 -11.42
N GLY A 29 11.87 -35.95 -12.66
CA GLY A 29 12.16 -34.58 -13.10
C GLY A 29 10.96 -33.65 -12.93
N PHE A 30 9.77 -34.10 -13.34
CA PHE A 30 8.52 -33.33 -13.16
C PHE A 30 8.22 -33.06 -11.69
N VAL A 31 8.28 -34.08 -10.83
CA VAL A 31 8.02 -33.97 -9.39
C VAL A 31 9.02 -33.01 -8.73
N VAL A 32 10.29 -33.08 -9.09
CA VAL A 32 11.32 -32.17 -8.58
C VAL A 32 11.00 -30.73 -8.98
N ILE A 33 10.69 -30.47 -10.26
CA ILE A 33 10.35 -29.13 -10.74
C ILE A 33 9.11 -28.58 -10.03
N TYR A 34 8.06 -29.41 -9.90
CA TYR A 34 6.85 -29.05 -9.17
C TYR A 34 7.16 -28.67 -7.71
N GLN A 35 7.96 -29.48 -7.02
CA GLN A 35 8.36 -29.21 -5.64
C GLN A 35 9.22 -27.95 -5.52
N GLN A 36 10.12 -27.69 -6.48
CA GLN A 36 10.88 -26.43 -6.49
C GLN A 36 9.94 -25.24 -6.64
N PHE A 37 8.96 -25.31 -7.54
CA PHE A 37 7.99 -24.22 -7.71
C PHE A 37 7.17 -23.98 -6.43
N GLU A 38 6.70 -25.05 -5.78
CA GLU A 38 6.00 -24.93 -4.49
C GLU A 38 6.88 -24.30 -3.42
N ASN A 39 8.11 -24.79 -3.28
CA ASN A 39 9.06 -24.30 -2.28
C ASN A 39 9.49 -22.85 -2.52
N TYR A 40 9.69 -22.43 -3.78
CA TYR A 40 10.21 -21.09 -4.11
C TYR A 40 9.13 -20.04 -4.39
N VAL A 41 7.92 -20.43 -4.77
CA VAL A 41 6.86 -19.47 -5.13
C VAL A 41 5.70 -19.53 -4.15
N LEU A 42 5.21 -20.72 -3.82
CA LEU A 42 4.04 -20.88 -2.97
C LEU A 42 4.39 -20.63 -1.50
N GLN A 43 5.47 -21.22 -0.98
CA GLN A 43 5.88 -21.03 0.41
C GLN A 43 6.20 -19.57 0.78
N PRO A 44 7.04 -18.82 0.02
CA PRO A 44 7.32 -17.43 0.39
C PRO A 44 6.10 -16.54 0.20
N LYS A 45 5.27 -16.72 -0.84
CA LYS A 45 4.03 -15.93 -0.97
C LYS A 45 3.05 -16.14 0.18
N LEU A 46 3.01 -17.34 0.74
CA LEU A 46 2.16 -17.65 1.88
C LEU A 46 2.75 -17.14 3.21
N THR A 47 4.08 -17.04 3.30
CA THR A 47 4.83 -16.70 4.54
C THR A 47 5.32 -15.24 4.58
N ALA A 48 5.23 -14.48 3.48
CA ALA A 48 5.83 -13.15 3.29
C ALA A 48 5.31 -12.02 4.19
N LYS A 49 4.45 -12.27 5.17
CA LYS A 49 3.76 -11.20 5.90
C LYS A 49 4.30 -10.80 7.27
N THR A 50 5.35 -11.41 7.83
CA THR A 50 5.52 -11.23 9.30
C THR A 50 6.91 -10.93 9.84
N VAL A 51 8.03 -11.10 9.14
CA VAL A 51 9.33 -10.84 9.82
C VAL A 51 10.34 -10.15 8.93
N ASP A 52 10.24 -8.83 8.86
CA ASP A 52 11.28 -7.95 8.36
C ASP A 52 12.35 -7.77 9.47
N ILE A 53 13.14 -8.82 9.73
CA ILE A 53 14.35 -8.66 10.54
C ILE A 53 15.39 -8.04 9.63
N HIS A 54 15.74 -6.79 9.92
CA HIS A 54 16.80 -6.09 9.22
C HIS A 54 18.09 -6.95 9.23
N PRO A 55 18.66 -7.33 8.06
CA PRO A 55 19.79 -8.27 7.98
C PRO A 55 20.99 -7.87 8.84
N ALA A 56 21.22 -6.57 9.04
CA ALA A 56 22.29 -6.09 9.91
C ALA A 56 22.07 -6.44 11.39
N VAL A 57 20.82 -6.52 11.87
CA VAL A 57 20.52 -6.92 13.25
C VAL A 57 20.82 -8.40 13.43
N ALA A 58 20.42 -9.25 12.47
CA ALA A 58 20.77 -10.67 12.51
C ALA A 58 22.29 -10.88 12.50
N PHE A 59 23.00 -10.20 11.59
CA PHE A 59 24.45 -10.31 11.47
C PHE A 59 25.20 -9.78 12.70
N GLY A 60 24.83 -8.57 13.17
CA GLY A 60 25.41 -7.97 14.38
C GLY A 60 25.21 -8.83 15.61
N SER A 61 24.08 -9.53 15.69
CA SER A 61 23.80 -10.41 16.81
C SER A 61 24.58 -11.73 16.77
N VAL A 62 24.82 -12.27 15.57
CA VAL A 62 25.73 -13.42 15.42
C VAL A 62 27.14 -13.04 15.87
N ILE A 63 27.62 -11.85 15.50
CA ILE A 63 28.93 -11.34 15.97
C ILE A 63 28.94 -11.21 17.49
N ALA A 64 27.92 -10.58 18.08
CA ALA A 64 27.81 -10.41 19.52
C ALA A 64 27.73 -11.76 20.26
N GLY A 65 26.90 -12.70 19.79
CA GLY A 65 26.83 -14.05 20.34
C GLY A 65 28.15 -14.79 20.23
N THR A 66 28.83 -14.67 19.09
CA THR A 66 30.16 -15.25 18.89
C THR A 66 31.19 -14.68 19.85
N ALA A 67 31.18 -13.37 20.09
CA ALA A 67 32.10 -12.72 21.02
C ALA A 67 31.87 -13.14 22.48
N LEU A 68 30.61 -13.42 22.86
CA LEU A 68 30.25 -13.78 24.23
C LEU A 68 30.46 -15.27 24.55
N LEU A 69 30.09 -16.17 23.64
CA LEU A 69 30.05 -17.62 23.89
C LEU A 69 30.78 -18.44 22.80
N GLY A 70 31.51 -17.80 21.89
CA GLY A 70 32.20 -18.48 20.78
C GLY A 70 31.22 -19.09 19.77
N ALA A 71 31.60 -20.22 19.18
CA ALA A 71 30.79 -20.90 18.17
C ALA A 71 29.37 -21.26 18.66
N VAL A 72 29.21 -21.60 19.95
CA VAL A 72 27.90 -21.89 20.54
C VAL A 72 27.00 -20.65 20.51
N GLY A 73 27.56 -19.47 20.81
CA GLY A 73 26.83 -18.22 20.74
C GLY A 73 26.41 -17.83 19.33
N ALA A 74 27.20 -18.19 18.32
CA ALA A 74 26.83 -17.99 16.91
C ALA A 74 25.56 -18.76 16.52
N LEU A 75 25.44 -20.02 16.98
CA LEU A 75 24.29 -20.89 16.69
C LEU A 75 23.00 -20.40 17.34
N VAL A 76 23.10 -19.87 18.56
CA VAL A 76 21.92 -19.44 19.36
C VAL A 76 21.55 -17.97 19.11
N ALA A 77 22.44 -17.17 18.50
CA ALA A 77 22.22 -15.74 18.28
C ALA A 77 20.93 -15.43 17.49
N ILE A 78 20.69 -16.12 16.38
CA ILE A 78 19.53 -15.86 15.51
C ILE A 78 18.18 -16.03 16.26
N PRO A 79 17.89 -17.20 16.88
CA PRO A 79 16.63 -17.38 17.61
C PRO A 79 16.53 -16.47 18.85
N ALA A 80 17.64 -16.17 19.53
CA ALA A 80 17.64 -15.26 20.68
C ALA A 80 17.19 -13.84 20.28
N VAL A 81 17.67 -13.35 19.14
CA VAL A 81 17.35 -12.01 18.63
C VAL A 81 15.94 -11.95 18.09
N ALA A 82 15.50 -12.98 17.37
CA ALA A 82 14.11 -13.09 16.94
C ALA A 82 13.16 -13.07 18.15
N THR A 83 13.52 -13.76 19.23
CA THR A 83 12.75 -13.77 20.49
C THR A 83 12.76 -12.39 21.15
N LEU A 84 13.93 -11.75 21.25
CA LEU A 84 14.06 -10.41 21.83
C LEU A 84 13.27 -9.37 21.03
N GLN A 85 13.34 -9.41 19.71
CA GLN A 85 12.60 -8.52 18.82
C GLN A 85 11.09 -8.77 18.91
N ALA A 86 10.65 -10.02 18.97
CA ALA A 86 9.24 -10.37 19.17
C ALA A 86 8.74 -9.87 20.54
N PHE A 87 9.56 -10.03 21.58
CA PHE A 87 9.25 -9.55 22.94
C PHE A 87 9.16 -8.02 22.99
N LEU A 88 10.17 -7.32 22.45
CA LEU A 88 10.18 -5.86 22.35
C LEU A 88 9.02 -5.35 21.50
N GLY A 89 8.73 -5.97 20.37
CA GLY A 89 7.59 -5.63 19.52
C GLY A 89 6.24 -5.82 20.21
N ALA A 90 6.11 -6.85 21.06
CA ALA A 90 4.91 -7.06 21.87
C ALA A 90 4.79 -6.07 23.04
N TYR A 91 5.90 -5.62 23.61
CA TYR A 91 5.92 -4.72 24.77
C TYR A 91 5.80 -3.24 24.36
N VAL A 92 6.54 -2.80 23.35
CA VAL A 92 6.55 -1.42 22.84
C VAL A 92 5.20 -1.08 22.19
N LYS A 93 4.56 -2.03 21.49
CA LYS A 93 3.22 -1.84 20.90
C LYS A 93 2.10 -1.76 21.94
N ARG A 94 2.37 -2.10 23.21
CA ARG A 94 1.45 -1.89 24.35
C ARG A 94 1.68 -0.58 25.09
N TYR A 95 2.83 0.08 24.89
CA TYR A 95 3.10 1.41 25.47
C TYR A 95 2.59 2.57 24.61
N ASP A 96 2.02 2.29 23.44
CA ASP A 96 1.22 3.23 22.64
C ASP A 96 -0.30 3.04 22.90
N VAL A 97 -0.67 2.62 24.12
CA VAL A 97 -2.07 2.65 24.62
C VAL A 97 -2.09 2.96 26.13
N THR A 98 -1.34 3.98 26.53
CA THR A 98 -1.75 4.87 27.64
C THR A 98 -1.67 6.32 27.17
N ASP A 99 -2.07 6.56 25.92
CA ASP A 99 -2.69 7.84 25.58
C ASP A 99 -4.18 7.65 25.82
N ASP A 100 -4.57 7.97 27.06
CA ASP A 100 -5.96 8.26 27.38
C ASP A 100 -6.49 9.21 26.27
N PRO A 101 -7.62 8.90 25.62
CA PRO A 101 -8.24 9.76 24.59
C PRO A 101 -8.55 11.20 25.04
N ARG A 102 -8.26 11.54 26.31
CA ARG A 102 -8.37 12.87 26.88
C ARG A 102 -7.19 13.81 26.59
N VAL A 103 -6.09 13.35 25.95
CA VAL A 103 -4.89 14.21 25.74
C VAL A 103 -4.69 14.71 24.29
N HIS A 104 -5.35 14.14 23.28
CA HIS A 104 -5.22 14.66 21.90
C HIS A 104 -6.57 15.04 21.29
N GLY A 105 -6.99 16.27 21.59
CA GLY A 105 -7.90 17.00 20.73
C GLY A 105 -7.20 17.35 19.42
N GLY A 106 -7.75 16.88 18.30
CA GLY A 106 -7.50 17.48 16.98
C GLY A 106 -6.77 16.59 15.98
N SER A 107 -7.52 16.25 14.91
CA SER A 107 -7.02 15.92 13.57
C SER A 107 -6.90 14.43 13.20
N SER A 108 -8.06 13.77 13.08
CA SER A 108 -8.21 12.64 12.14
C SER A 108 -7.95 13.11 10.70
N ARG A 109 -6.70 12.99 10.22
CA ARG A 109 -6.37 13.14 8.80
C ARG A 109 -6.56 11.79 8.10
N ALA A 110 -7.75 11.58 7.56
CA ALA A 110 -8.01 10.45 6.66
C ALA A 110 -7.13 10.56 5.40
N PRO A 111 -6.37 9.52 5.00
CA PRO A 111 -5.65 9.51 3.73
C PRO A 111 -6.65 9.27 2.59
N GLY A 112 -7.08 10.34 1.93
CA GLY A 112 -7.90 10.27 0.72
C GLY A 112 -7.12 9.67 -0.45
N ARG A 113 -7.58 8.52 -0.95
CA ARG A 113 -7.14 7.96 -2.25
C ARG A 113 -7.51 8.95 -3.37
N PRO A 114 -6.59 9.35 -4.27
CA PRO A 114 -6.93 10.17 -5.41
C PRO A 114 -7.67 9.31 -6.46
N LEU A 115 -8.97 9.53 -6.61
CA LEU A 115 -9.79 9.00 -7.70
C LEU A 115 -9.38 9.67 -9.04
N PRO A 116 -9.16 8.92 -10.12
CA PRO A 116 -8.69 9.48 -11.39
C PRO A 116 -9.76 10.36 -12.03
N SER A 117 -9.37 11.60 -12.32
CA SER A 117 -10.13 12.71 -12.91
C SER A 117 -10.59 12.51 -14.36
N ARG A 118 -10.68 11.26 -14.84
CA ARG A 118 -11.14 10.94 -16.21
C ARG A 118 -12.63 11.23 -16.44
N ILE A 119 -13.46 11.24 -15.41
CA ILE A 119 -14.92 11.43 -15.56
C ILE A 119 -15.28 12.91 -15.79
N ARG A 120 -14.46 13.86 -15.32
CA ARG A 120 -14.80 15.30 -15.38
C ARG A 120 -14.72 15.91 -16.79
N ARG A 121 -14.10 15.22 -17.76
CA ARG A 121 -14.01 15.69 -19.15
C ARG A 121 -15.24 15.38 -19.98
N LEU A 122 -16.16 14.52 -19.49
CA LEU A 122 -17.37 14.18 -20.24
C LEU A 122 -18.51 15.19 -20.05
N VAL A 123 -18.42 16.10 -19.07
CA VAL A 123 -19.49 17.05 -18.73
C VAL A 123 -19.34 18.40 -19.44
N LYS A 124 -18.18 18.75 -20.01
CA LYS A 124 -17.97 20.05 -20.64
C LYS A 124 -17.93 19.94 -22.16
N GLY A 125 -19.12 19.78 -22.75
CA GLY A 125 -19.33 19.87 -24.19
C GLY A 125 -19.06 21.28 -24.75
N PRO A 126 -18.76 21.41 -26.06
CA PRO A 126 -18.25 22.63 -26.67
C PRO A 126 -19.36 23.67 -26.89
N ARG A 127 -19.04 24.93 -26.59
CA ARG A 127 -19.76 26.11 -27.09
C ARG A 127 -19.50 26.24 -28.60
N ALA A 128 -20.55 26.44 -29.39
CA ALA A 128 -20.66 27.52 -30.37
C ALA A 128 -21.96 27.45 -31.20
N ALA A 129 -22.61 28.62 -31.37
CA ALA A 129 -23.00 29.22 -32.65
C ALA A 129 -24.48 29.65 -32.81
N GLY A 130 -24.65 30.89 -33.31
CA GLY A 130 -25.86 31.44 -33.96
C GLY A 130 -26.61 32.48 -33.11
N ARG A 131 -26.58 33.82 -33.26
CA ARG A 131 -26.39 34.82 -34.33
C ARG A 131 -27.73 35.52 -34.69
N GLY A 132 -27.74 36.86 -34.58
CA GLY A 132 -28.71 37.82 -35.15
C GLY A 132 -29.84 38.23 -34.20
N GLY A 133 -30.24 39.50 -34.04
CA GLY A 133 -29.85 40.77 -34.66
C GLY A 133 -30.94 41.84 -34.37
N THR A 134 -30.48 43.09 -34.18
CA THR A 134 -31.08 44.41 -34.52
C THR A 134 -32.31 44.99 -33.81
N GLU A 135 -32.13 46.24 -33.37
CA GLU A 135 -33.01 47.44 -33.32
C GLU A 135 -32.61 48.25 -32.06
N GLY A 136 -32.31 49.55 -32.04
CA GLY A 136 -32.49 50.71 -32.92
C GLY A 136 -32.67 51.91 -31.97
N THR A 137 -31.60 52.64 -31.62
CA THR A 137 -31.34 54.04 -32.02
C THR A 137 -32.44 55.06 -31.66
N GLU A 138 -32.16 55.95 -30.69
CA GLU A 138 -32.74 57.30 -30.61
C GLU A 138 -31.65 58.29 -30.15
N GLY A 139 -31.47 59.36 -30.93
CA GLY A 139 -30.73 60.59 -30.58
C GLY A 139 -31.53 61.42 -29.55
N THR A 140 -31.08 62.58 -29.06
CA THR A 140 -30.58 63.74 -29.82
C THR A 140 -30.00 64.77 -28.84
N GLU A 141 -29.12 65.63 -29.35
CA GLU A 141 -28.53 66.83 -28.73
C GLU A 141 -29.56 67.87 -28.26
N GLY A 142 -29.16 68.74 -27.31
CA GLY A 142 -29.85 70.02 -27.06
C GLY A 142 -29.48 70.75 -25.76
N THR A 143 -28.48 71.65 -25.85
CA THR A 143 -28.39 73.02 -25.26
C THR A 143 -28.73 73.37 -23.80
N GLU A 144 -27.75 74.04 -23.18
CA GLU A 144 -27.84 75.27 -22.32
C GLU A 144 -28.40 75.24 -20.89
N GLY A 145 -27.75 76.03 -20.02
CA GLY A 145 -28.30 76.60 -18.78
C GLY A 145 -27.76 75.96 -17.50
N THR A 146 -26.69 76.47 -16.87
CA THR A 146 -26.69 77.54 -15.85
C THR A 146 -27.09 77.06 -14.44
N GLU A 147 -26.14 77.22 -13.52
CA GLU A 147 -26.24 77.45 -12.06
C GLU A 147 -27.23 76.66 -11.19
N GLY A 148 -26.71 76.15 -10.07
CA GLY A 148 -27.51 75.96 -8.86
C GLY A 148 -27.13 74.77 -7.99
N THR A 149 -26.02 74.86 -7.26
CA THR A 149 -25.92 74.31 -5.88
C THR A 149 -26.86 75.15 -5.00
N PRO A 150 -27.49 74.71 -3.87
CA PRO A 150 -27.23 73.55 -3.00
C PRO A 150 -28.50 72.80 -2.48
N ASP A 151 -28.26 71.83 -1.58
CA ASP A 151 -29.06 71.51 -0.38
C ASP A 151 -30.41 70.77 -0.47
N GLY A 152 -30.45 69.60 0.18
CA GLY A 152 -31.69 68.89 0.54
C GLY A 152 -31.41 67.55 1.24
N PRO A 153 -31.99 67.24 2.43
CA PRO A 153 -31.52 66.16 3.32
C PRO A 153 -32.18 64.78 3.05
N PRO A 154 -31.70 63.69 3.71
CA PRO A 154 -32.13 62.31 3.44
C PRO A 154 -33.40 61.91 4.22
N PRO A 155 -34.14 60.89 3.75
CA PRO A 155 -34.71 59.89 4.67
C PRO A 155 -34.64 58.46 4.10
N GLN A 156 -34.00 57.51 4.78
CA GLN A 156 -34.59 56.58 5.75
C GLN A 156 -35.74 55.70 5.21
N ARG A 157 -35.42 54.45 4.88
CA ARG A 157 -36.16 53.24 5.30
C ARG A 157 -35.33 51.98 5.06
#